data_AF-A0A7J4P236-F1
#
_entry.id   AF-A0A7J4P236-F1
#
_cell.length_a   1.000
_cell.length_b   1.000
_cell.length_c   1.000
_cell.angle_alpha   90.00
_cell.angle_beta   90.00
_cell.angle_gamma   90.00
#
_symmetry.space_group_name_H-M   'P 1'
#
loop_
_entity.id
_entity.type
_entity.pdbx_description
1 polymer ?
#
loop_
_entity_poly.entity_id
_entity_poly.type
_entity_poly.pdbx_seq_one_letter_code
_entity_poly.pdbx_strand_id
1 'polypeptide(L)'
;MLADDTYILWYSRNNLTPAEVVDIHALIDTVPGDASILTQNHLFPHVSGRINAYAIPVTTFADEQLPAIETYLSGLIDRSDYVLLDTSDGNPLTPLTIRLIEADLRFAKTASAGDFTLYRRPL
;
A
#
# COMPACT_ATOMS: atom_id res chain seq x y z
N MET A 1 36.33 -3.89 -2.31
CA MET A 1 35.28 -3.45 -1.38
C MET A 1 34.53 -2.31 -2.05
N LEU A 2 33.49 -2.64 -2.82
CA LEU A 2 32.63 -1.63 -3.44
C LEU A 2 31.41 -1.50 -2.53
N ALA A 3 31.47 -0.52 -1.63
CA ALA A 3 30.29 -0.04 -0.94
C ALA A 3 29.82 1.17 -1.74
N ASP A 4 28.86 0.96 -2.62
CA ASP A 4 28.01 2.06 -3.08
C ASP A 4 26.65 1.45 -3.43
N ASP A 5 25.84 1.24 -2.40
CA ASP A 5 24.41 0.98 -2.53
C ASP A 5 23.77 2.25 -3.10
N THR A 6 23.81 2.42 -4.41
CA THR A 6 23.13 3.53 -5.09
C THR A 6 21.64 3.24 -5.07
N TYR A 7 20.97 3.65 -3.99
CA TYR A 7 19.52 3.56 -3.85
C TYR A 7 18.86 4.43 -4.93
N ILE A 8 18.16 3.80 -5.87
CA ILE A 8 17.16 4.54 -6.64
C ILE A 8 16.02 4.79 -5.65
N LEU A 9 15.76 6.06 -5.32
CA LEU A 9 14.69 6.51 -4.42
C LEU A 9 13.31 5.85 -4.67
N TRP A 10 13.10 5.38 -5.90
CA TRP A 10 11.87 4.77 -6.39
C TRP A 10 11.79 3.24 -6.23
N TYR A 11 12.90 2.54 -5.95
CA TYR A 11 12.91 1.08 -5.77
C TYR A 11 13.30 0.74 -4.33
N SER A 12 12.27 0.39 -3.55
CA SER A 12 12.45 -0.27 -2.26
C SER A 12 13.25 -1.56 -2.45
N ARG A 13 14.05 -1.97 -1.45
CA ARG A 13 14.57 -3.33 -1.42
C ARG A 13 13.35 -4.27 -1.31
N ASN A 14 12.96 -4.88 -2.41
CA ASN A 14 11.97 -5.96 -2.42
C ASN A 14 12.57 -7.15 -1.66
N ASN A 15 12.43 -7.13 -0.33
CA ASN A 15 12.91 -8.16 0.58
C ASN A 15 11.87 -9.24 0.85
N LEU A 16 10.80 -9.29 0.05
CA LEU A 16 9.76 -10.30 0.19
C LEU A 16 10.37 -11.70 0.01
N THR A 17 10.23 -12.52 1.03
CA THR A 17 10.51 -13.95 1.00
C THR A 17 9.52 -14.66 0.08
N PRO A 18 9.86 -15.87 -0.41
CA PRO A 18 8.92 -16.66 -1.20
C PRO A 18 7.59 -16.94 -0.49
N ALA A 19 7.60 -17.07 0.84
CA ALA A 19 6.38 -17.26 1.63
C ALA A 19 5.50 -15.99 1.61
N GLU A 20 6.10 -14.82 1.81
CA GLU A 20 5.38 -13.54 1.74
C GLU A 20 4.80 -13.27 0.35
N VAL A 21 5.51 -13.68 -0.71
CA VAL A 21 4.97 -13.60 -2.08
C VAL A 21 3.72 -14.46 -2.23
N VAL A 22 3.72 -15.68 -1.67
CA VAL A 22 2.52 -16.55 -1.67
C VAL A 22 1.37 -15.91 -0.90
N ASP A 23 1.65 -15.33 0.27
CA ASP A 23 0.66 -14.66 1.11
C ASP A 23 0.03 -13.44 0.40
N ILE A 24 0.86 -12.60 -0.23
CA ILE A 24 0.40 -11.44 -1.01
C ILE A 24 -0.49 -11.90 -2.17
N HIS A 25 -0.06 -12.91 -2.92
CA HIS A 25 -0.83 -13.41 -4.06
C HIS A 25 -2.17 -14.02 -3.62
N ALA A 26 -2.20 -14.74 -2.49
CA ALA A 26 -3.44 -15.25 -1.92
C ALA A 26 -4.45 -14.12 -1.60
N LEU A 27 -3.97 -12.96 -1.13
CA LEU A 27 -4.81 -11.78 -0.93
C LEU A 27 -5.25 -11.15 -2.26
N ILE A 28 -4.33 -10.96 -3.21
CA ILE A 28 -4.61 -10.36 -4.53
C ILE A 28 -5.63 -11.19 -5.33
N ASP A 29 -5.59 -12.51 -5.22
CA ASP A 29 -6.53 -13.42 -5.89
C ASP A 29 -7.98 -13.25 -5.41
N THR A 30 -8.19 -12.64 -4.24
CA THR A 30 -9.54 -12.27 -3.74
C THR A 30 -10.05 -10.93 -4.31
N VAL A 31 -9.18 -10.15 -4.95
CA VAL A 31 -9.50 -8.84 -5.50
C VAL A 31 -9.93 -8.98 -6.97
N PRO A 32 -11.15 -8.53 -7.36
CA PRO A 32 -11.58 -8.54 -8.75
C PRO A 32 -10.57 -7.89 -9.69
N GLY A 33 -10.42 -8.44 -10.90
CA GLY A 33 -9.39 -8.00 -11.85
C GLY A 33 -9.57 -6.56 -12.37
N ASP A 34 -10.79 -6.04 -12.32
CA ASP A 34 -11.19 -4.68 -12.70
C ASP A 34 -11.26 -3.70 -11.52
N ALA A 35 -11.11 -4.18 -10.28
CA ALA A 35 -11.15 -3.34 -9.10
C ALA A 35 -9.91 -2.45 -8.99
N SER A 36 -10.12 -1.24 -8.49
CA SER A 36 -9.04 -0.31 -8.17
C SER A 36 -8.37 -0.67 -6.85
N ILE A 37 -7.04 -0.55 -6.79
CA ILE A 37 -6.25 -0.96 -5.63
C ILE A 37 -5.16 0.06 -5.30
N LEU A 38 -5.13 0.51 -4.04
CA LEU A 38 -4.02 1.27 -3.47
C LEU A 38 -3.09 0.34 -2.71
N THR A 39 -1.78 0.49 -2.89
CA THR A 39 -0.79 -0.31 -2.18
C THR A 39 0.50 0.47 -1.92
N GLN A 40 1.54 -0.17 -1.37
CA GLN A 40 2.86 0.43 -1.17
C GLN A 40 3.80 0.14 -2.34
N ASN A 41 4.85 0.94 -2.48
CA ASN A 41 5.79 0.83 -3.60
C ASN A 41 6.42 -0.57 -3.78
N HIS A 42 6.73 -1.31 -2.71
CA HIS A 42 7.28 -2.67 -2.82
C HIS A 42 6.26 -3.73 -3.21
N LEU A 43 4.98 -3.48 -2.93
CA LEU A 43 3.86 -4.35 -3.32
C LEU A 43 3.33 -4.03 -4.71
N PHE A 44 3.56 -2.80 -5.20
CA PHE A 44 3.05 -2.32 -6.48
C PHE A 44 3.34 -3.24 -7.68
N PRO A 45 4.54 -3.85 -7.84
CA PRO A 45 4.81 -4.78 -8.94
C PRO A 45 3.87 -5.99 -9.00
N HIS A 46 3.27 -6.39 -7.87
CA HIS A 46 2.35 -7.53 -7.79
C HIS A 46 0.93 -7.16 -8.28
N VAL A 47 0.60 -5.87 -8.33
CA VAL A 47 -0.74 -5.37 -8.72
C VAL A 47 -0.72 -4.45 -9.93
N SER A 48 0.46 -4.06 -10.44
CA SER A 48 0.65 -3.09 -11.53
C SER A 48 0.07 -3.53 -12.88
N GLY A 49 -0.35 -4.79 -13.01
CA GLY A 49 -1.12 -5.26 -14.16
C GLY A 49 -2.57 -4.73 -14.20
N ARG A 50 -3.05 -4.08 -13.13
CA ARG A 50 -4.38 -3.46 -13.06
C ARG A 50 -4.31 -2.03 -13.55
N ILE A 51 -5.30 -1.62 -14.34
CA ILE A 51 -5.37 -0.25 -14.90
C ILE A 51 -5.48 0.82 -13.80
N ASN A 52 -6.14 0.48 -12.68
CA ASN A 52 -6.35 1.35 -11.53
C ASN A 52 -5.55 0.86 -10.31
N ALA A 53 -4.26 0.60 -10.50
CA ALA A 53 -3.33 0.38 -9.41
C ALA A 53 -2.66 1.70 -9.01
N TYR A 54 -2.65 2.01 -7.71
CA TYR A 54 -2.04 3.19 -7.12
C TYR A 54 -1.00 2.79 -6.07
N ALA A 55 0.02 3.63 -5.89
CA ALA A 55 1.05 3.42 -4.89
C ALA A 55 1.13 4.59 -3.90
N ILE A 56 1.26 4.27 -2.62
CA ILE A 56 1.61 5.22 -1.57
C ILE A 56 3.04 5.71 -1.83
N PRO A 57 3.27 7.02 -1.90
CA PRO A 57 4.58 7.57 -2.21
C PRO A 57 5.59 7.21 -1.12
N VAL A 58 6.85 7.01 -1.51
CA VAL A 58 7.96 6.87 -0.55
C VAL A 58 8.55 8.26 -0.35
N THR A 59 8.08 8.96 0.67
CA THR A 59 8.55 10.30 1.03
C THR A 59 8.55 10.49 2.53
N THR A 60 9.51 11.27 3.02
CA THR A 60 9.45 11.92 4.32
C THR A 60 8.74 13.26 4.18
N PHE A 61 8.11 13.75 5.24
CA PHE A 61 7.44 15.05 5.25
C PHE A 61 7.65 15.73 6.60
N ALA A 62 7.69 17.06 6.59
CA ALA A 62 7.66 17.86 7.80
C ALA A 62 6.21 18.04 8.29
N ASP A 63 6.02 18.36 9.57
CA ASP A 63 4.69 18.48 10.18
C ASP A 63 3.80 19.50 9.46
N GLU A 64 4.37 20.58 8.91
CA GLU A 64 3.62 21.60 8.17
C GLU A 64 3.02 21.05 6.86
N GLN A 65 3.56 19.94 6.34
CA GLN A 65 3.10 19.29 5.11
C GLN A 65 2.03 18.23 5.37
N LEU A 66 1.78 17.86 6.64
CA LEU A 66 0.83 16.81 7.01
C LEU A 66 -0.57 17.01 6.41
N PRO A 67 -1.18 18.22 6.40
CA PRO A 67 -2.50 18.42 5.80
C PRO A 67 -2.53 18.12 4.29
N ALA A 68 -1.45 18.46 3.57
CA ALA A 68 -1.33 18.20 2.14
C ALA A 68 -1.16 16.70 1.86
N ILE A 69 -0.37 16.01 2.69
CA ILE A 69 -0.19 14.55 2.62
C ILE A 69 -1.49 13.82 2.94
N GLU A 70 -2.22 14.22 3.98
CA GLU A 70 -3.52 13.64 4.32
C GLU A 70 -4.53 13.82 3.19
N THR A 71 -4.57 15.01 2.57
CA THR A 71 -5.43 15.29 1.42
C THR A 71 -5.07 14.39 0.23
N TYR A 72 -3.77 14.24 -0.04
CA TYR A 72 -3.27 13.39 -1.12
C TYR A 72 -3.61 11.92 -0.90
N LEU A 73 -3.35 11.39 0.31
CA LEU A 73 -3.67 10.01 0.67
C LEU A 73 -5.17 9.74 0.63
N SER A 74 -5.98 10.65 1.17
CA SER A 74 -7.45 10.55 1.12
C SER A 74 -7.93 10.49 -0.34
N GLY A 75 -7.36 11.31 -1.22
CA GLY A 75 -7.68 11.26 -2.65
C GLY A 75 -7.28 9.95 -3.34
N LEU A 76 -6.23 9.26 -2.88
CA LEU A 76 -5.89 7.91 -3.37
C LEU A 76 -6.86 6.86 -2.80
N ILE A 77 -7.18 6.93 -1.51
CA ILE A 77 -8.14 6.06 -0.84
C ILE A 77 -9.53 6.20 -1.52
N ASP A 78 -9.98 7.41 -1.81
CA ASP A 78 -11.25 7.67 -2.50
C ASP A 78 -11.35 7.03 -3.88
N ARG A 79 -10.24 6.96 -4.60
CA ARG A 79 -10.16 6.35 -5.94
C ARG A 79 -9.97 4.83 -5.92
N SER A 80 -9.90 4.22 -4.74
CA SER A 80 -9.58 2.79 -4.59
C SER A 80 -10.75 2.01 -3.99
N ASP A 81 -11.02 0.83 -4.54
CA ASP A 81 -11.98 -0.14 -4.02
C ASP A 81 -11.34 -1.02 -2.93
N TYR A 82 -10.04 -1.26 -3.08
CA TYR A 82 -9.22 -2.04 -2.16
C TYR A 82 -7.96 -1.27 -1.74
N VAL A 83 -7.51 -1.52 -0.50
CA VAL A 83 -6.19 -1.07 -0.04
C VAL A 83 -5.43 -2.26 0.51
N LEU A 84 -4.27 -2.56 -0.07
CA LEU A 84 -3.38 -3.64 0.36
C LEU A 84 -2.12 -3.04 1.01
N LEU A 85 -1.93 -3.30 2.30
CA LEU A 85 -0.83 -2.76 3.10
C LEU A 85 -0.01 -3.88 3.74
N ASP A 86 1.30 -3.79 3.64
CA ASP A 86 2.29 -4.38 4.52
C ASP A 86 2.44 -3.51 5.76
N THR A 87 2.01 -4.02 6.91
CA THR A 87 2.06 -3.30 8.19
C THR A 87 3.45 -3.30 8.84
N SER A 88 4.41 -4.03 8.27
CA SER A 88 5.79 -4.16 8.77
C SER A 88 6.80 -3.24 8.05
N ASP A 89 6.39 -2.57 6.96
CA ASP A 89 7.31 -1.88 6.02
C ASP A 89 8.06 -0.66 6.59
N GLY A 90 7.65 -0.17 7.77
CA GLY A 90 8.28 0.97 8.44
C GLY A 90 8.08 2.31 7.74
N ASN A 91 7.25 2.39 6.69
CA ASN A 91 6.95 3.65 6.00
C ASN A 91 6.03 4.49 6.90
N PRO A 92 6.39 5.77 7.21
CA PRO A 92 5.58 6.64 8.07
C PRO A 92 4.19 6.94 7.50
N LEU A 93 3.96 6.75 6.21
CA LEU A 93 2.64 6.89 5.59
C LEU A 93 1.75 5.67 5.79
N THR A 94 2.29 4.50 6.16
CA THR A 94 1.50 3.29 6.40
C THR A 94 0.55 3.48 7.59
N PRO A 95 1.02 3.90 8.80
CA PRO A 95 0.11 4.18 9.92
C PRO A 95 -0.88 5.31 9.64
N LEU A 96 -0.45 6.35 8.90
CA LEU A 96 -1.33 7.44 8.50
C LEU A 96 -2.47 6.96 7.58
N THR A 97 -2.12 6.11 6.60
CA THR A 97 -3.09 5.51 5.68
C THR A 97 -4.07 4.63 6.42
N ILE A 98 -3.61 3.78 7.35
CA ILE A 98 -4.48 2.97 8.21
C ILE A 98 -5.44 3.86 9.00
N ARG A 99 -4.95 4.93 9.63
CA ARG A 99 -5.79 5.88 10.39
C ARG A 99 -6.87 6.52 9.52
N LEU A 100 -6.54 6.90 8.28
CA LEU A 100 -7.50 7.48 7.33
C LEU A 100 -8.56 6.46 6.89
N ILE A 101 -8.15 5.21 6.65
CA ILE A 101 -9.06 4.12 6.26
C ILE A 101 -9.97 3.73 7.43
N GLU A 102 -9.45 3.62 8.64
CA GLU A 102 -10.24 3.26 9.82
C GLU A 102 -11.20 4.37 10.26
N ALA A 103 -10.88 5.63 9.96
CA ALA A 103 -11.80 6.75 10.13
C ALA A 103 -12.90 6.78 9.06
N ASP A 104 -12.69 6.12 7.91
CA ASP A 104 -13.65 6.03 6.83
C ASP A 104 -14.53 4.79 6.98
N LEU A 105 -15.77 4.99 7.43
CA LEU A 105 -16.76 3.91 7.60
C LEU A 105 -17.06 3.15 6.29
N ARG A 106 -16.65 3.69 5.14
CA ARG A 106 -16.74 3.00 3.85
C ARG A 106 -15.67 1.94 3.67
N PHE A 107 -14.71 1.72 4.57
CA PHE A 107 -13.76 0.62 4.45
C PHE A 107 -13.87 -0.35 5.61
N ALA A 108 -13.69 -1.63 5.29
CA ALA A 108 -13.58 -2.70 6.26
C ALA A 108 -12.33 -3.54 5.96
N LYS A 109 -11.63 -3.95 7.02
CA LYS A 109 -10.60 -4.98 6.93
C LYS A 109 -11.27 -6.29 6.50
N THR A 110 -10.85 -6.87 5.38
CA THR A 110 -11.48 -8.07 4.80
C THR A 110 -10.63 -9.33 4.94
N ALA A 111 -9.29 -9.20 4.90
CA ALA A 111 -8.39 -10.33 4.98
C ALA A 111 -7.00 -9.91 5.47
N SER A 112 -6.24 -10.88 5.99
CA SER A 112 -4.83 -10.73 6.33
C SER A 112 -4.08 -12.03 6.08
N ALA A 113 -2.81 -11.91 5.69
CA ALA A 113 -1.86 -13.00 5.57
C ALA A 113 -0.49 -12.47 6.01
N GLY A 114 0.09 -13.04 7.06
CA GLY A 114 1.27 -12.47 7.71
C GLY A 114 1.03 -11.01 8.13
N ASP A 115 1.97 -10.13 7.77
CA ASP A 115 1.92 -8.69 8.03
C ASP A 115 1.13 -7.90 6.96
N PHE A 116 0.60 -8.60 5.95
CA PHE A 116 -0.21 -7.99 4.89
C PHE A 116 -1.68 -7.95 5.30
N THR A 117 -2.32 -6.79 5.13
CA THR A 117 -3.74 -6.57 5.37
C THR A 117 -4.41 -5.98 4.14
N LEU A 118 -5.54 -6.58 3.78
CA LEU A 118 -6.42 -6.12 2.72
C LEU A 118 -7.65 -5.45 3.34
N TYR A 119 -7.90 -4.21 2.93
CA TYR A 119 -9.11 -3.44 3.22
C TYR A 119 -9.95 -3.37 1.94
N ARG A 120 -11.26 -3.40 2.10
CA ARG A 120 -12.23 -3.30 1.01
C ARG A 120 -13.26 -2.23 1.32
N ARG A 121 -13.68 -1.49 0.30
CA ARG A 121 -14.87 -0.65 0.35
C ARG A 121 -16.14 -1.51 0.16
N PRO A 122 -17.00 -1.68 1.18
CA PRO A 122 -18.29 -2.35 0.99
C PRO A 122 -19.14 -1.49 0.04
N LEU A 123 -19.79 -2.16 -0.92
CA LEU A 123 -20.76 -1.54 -1.82
C LEU A 123 -22.00 -1.08 -1.04
#